data_AF-A0AAN8EPM4-F1
#
_entry.id   AF-A0AAN8EPM4-F1
#
_cell.length_a   1.000
_cell.length_b   1.000
_cell.length_c   1.000
_cell.angle_alpha   90.00
_cell.angle_beta   90.00
_cell.angle_gamma   90.00
#
_symmetry.space_group_name_H-M   'P 1'
#
loop_
_entity.id
_entity.type
_entity.pdbx_description
1 polymer ?
#
loop_
_entity_poly.entity_id
_entity_poly.type
_entity_poly.pdbx_seq_one_letter_code
_entity_poly.pdbx_strand_id
1 'polypeptide(L)'
;MDEDVIFIHARGLGMERLFFNHLIMYSDQKLLTIVLNTSPQDEAYFISLLKSANAPCLPKVVNADISTKDREAVYLEGGVQFLTSRILLVDLLTDRVPVKNIAGILVYRAHQILNSFQESFILRLYRERKPGGFVKAFTDLPTSVSALGQLQRVIDRLYIKSVRLLPRFDADVKHTLEKTPPALSELIVDLPPVLRRVHTTFVELLKVCIRELKQCSTAEKQAGSEEDTIQVAVYRPTLLERQLSQRRSFLTDKQSRLMSDLTLLRELLQMSEDMDPATVLSRINAIRNDKEVFERSGTWMMSRVATSLIADVETLCGYGAFKSRPFVCEIFLL
;
A
#
# COMPACT_ATOMS: atom_id res chain seq x y z
N MET A 1 -10.50 0.08 -30.68
CA MET A 1 -9.20 0.04 -29.96
C MET A 1 -9.00 1.29 -29.12
N ASP A 2 -9.46 2.45 -29.59
CA ASP A 2 -9.32 3.76 -28.94
C ASP A 2 -10.49 4.11 -28.00
N GLU A 3 -10.86 3.15 -27.14
CA GLU A 3 -11.87 3.39 -26.12
C GLU A 3 -11.24 3.90 -24.82
N ASP A 4 -11.96 4.82 -24.18
CA ASP A 4 -11.67 5.28 -22.83
C ASP A 4 -12.05 4.19 -21.82
N VAL A 5 -11.05 3.58 -21.19
CA VAL A 5 -11.26 2.44 -20.29
C VAL A 5 -10.30 2.43 -19.10
N ILE A 6 -10.83 2.08 -17.93
CA ILE A 6 -10.01 1.68 -16.77
C ILE A 6 -10.06 0.17 -16.58
N PHE A 7 -8.90 -0.47 -16.51
CA PHE A 7 -8.74 -1.87 -16.19
C PHE A 7 -8.44 -2.04 -14.70
N ILE A 8 -9.34 -2.70 -13.97
CA ILE A 8 -9.20 -3.00 -12.54
C ILE A 8 -8.92 -4.49 -12.39
N HIS A 9 -7.67 -4.83 -12.15
CA HIS A 9 -7.21 -6.20 -11.97
C HIS A 9 -7.26 -6.62 -10.51
N ALA A 10 -7.51 -7.90 -10.26
CA ALA A 10 -7.13 -8.50 -9.00
C ALA A 10 -5.60 -8.50 -8.85
N ARG A 11 -5.14 -8.19 -7.64
CA ARG A 11 -3.71 -8.13 -7.31
C ARG A 11 -2.99 -9.42 -7.72
N GLY A 12 -1.82 -9.30 -8.35
CA GLY A 12 -0.99 -10.45 -8.72
C GLY A 12 -1.42 -11.20 -9.99
N LEU A 13 -2.37 -10.69 -10.78
CA LEU A 13 -2.70 -11.24 -12.11
C LEU A 13 -1.76 -10.77 -13.24
N GLY A 14 -0.70 -10.02 -12.93
CA GLY A 14 0.28 -9.55 -13.92
C GLY A 14 -0.21 -8.35 -14.75
N MET A 15 -0.73 -7.31 -14.08
CA MET A 15 -1.18 -6.07 -14.72
C MET A 15 -0.07 -5.41 -15.53
N GLU A 16 1.18 -5.58 -15.12
CA GLU A 16 2.38 -5.10 -15.82
C GLU A 16 2.49 -5.71 -17.23
N ARG A 17 2.08 -6.97 -17.42
CA ARG A 17 2.11 -7.63 -18.74
C ARG A 17 1.04 -7.06 -19.68
N LEU A 18 -0.15 -6.80 -19.16
CA LEU A 18 -1.20 -6.15 -19.96
C LEU A 18 -0.78 -4.73 -20.36
N PHE A 19 -0.21 -3.99 -19.42
CA PHE A 19 0.30 -2.65 -19.66
C PHE A 19 1.39 -2.68 -20.74
N PHE A 20 2.36 -3.59 -20.61
CA PHE A 20 3.42 -3.80 -21.58
C PHE A 20 2.90 -4.10 -23.00
N ASN A 21 1.87 -4.93 -23.14
CA ASN A 21 1.25 -5.19 -24.45
C ASN A 21 0.65 -3.92 -25.08
N HIS A 22 0.06 -3.03 -24.27
CA HIS A 22 -0.40 -1.73 -24.76
C HIS A 22 0.78 -0.85 -25.17
N LEU A 23 1.89 -0.86 -24.41
CA LEU A 23 3.09 -0.12 -24.81
C LEU A 23 3.61 -0.59 -26.17
N ILE A 24 3.68 -1.91 -26.42
CA ILE A 24 4.07 -2.45 -27.73
C ILE A 24 3.12 -1.96 -28.83
N MET A 25 1.80 -2.06 -28.61
CA MET A 25 0.81 -1.63 -29.60
C MET A 25 0.95 -0.15 -30.00
N TYR A 26 1.36 0.71 -29.06
CA TYR A 26 1.52 2.14 -29.27
C TYR A 26 2.98 2.59 -29.48
N SER A 27 3.91 1.65 -29.65
CA SER A 27 5.33 1.92 -29.91
C SER A 27 5.58 2.22 -31.39
N ASP A 28 4.94 3.27 -31.92
CA ASP A 28 5.17 3.79 -33.28
C ASP A 28 5.61 5.26 -33.19
N GLN A 29 6.61 5.65 -33.97
CA GLN A 29 7.08 7.02 -34.07
C GLN A 29 6.01 8.00 -34.55
N LYS A 30 5.01 7.51 -35.30
CA LYS A 30 3.86 8.33 -35.74
C LYS A 30 2.86 8.62 -34.62
N LEU A 31 2.91 7.89 -33.51
CA LEU A 31 1.97 7.99 -32.41
C LEU A 31 2.68 8.55 -31.18
N LEU A 32 2.31 9.75 -30.73
CA LEU A 32 2.78 10.25 -29.44
C LEU A 32 1.90 9.66 -28.32
N THR A 33 2.43 8.72 -27.54
CA THR A 33 1.71 8.11 -26.41
C THR A 33 2.37 8.51 -25.11
N ILE A 34 1.60 9.13 -24.22
CA ILE A 34 2.11 9.62 -22.94
C ILE A 34 1.78 8.62 -21.84
N VAL A 35 2.78 8.23 -21.08
CA VAL A 35 2.64 7.38 -19.90
C VAL A 35 2.79 8.22 -18.63
N LEU A 36 1.82 8.10 -17.73
CA LEU A 36 1.77 8.80 -16.46
C LEU A 36 1.83 7.84 -15.27
N ASN A 37 2.32 8.39 -14.16
CA ASN A 37 2.25 7.80 -12.83
C ASN A 37 3.06 6.48 -12.66
N THR A 38 4.16 6.38 -13.39
CA THR A 38 5.21 5.37 -13.23
C THR A 38 6.24 5.80 -12.19
N SER A 39 6.91 4.83 -11.58
CA SER A 39 8.12 5.06 -10.79
C SER A 39 9.37 4.88 -11.68
N PRO A 40 10.55 5.39 -11.27
CA PRO A 40 11.79 5.16 -11.99
C PRO A 40 12.13 3.66 -12.15
N GLN A 41 11.71 2.83 -11.19
CA GLN A 41 11.87 1.37 -11.32
C GLN A 41 10.95 0.79 -12.40
N ASP A 42 9.70 1.24 -12.47
CA ASP A 42 8.74 0.82 -13.50
C ASP A 42 9.25 1.22 -14.90
N GLU A 43 9.76 2.45 -15.05
CA GLU A 43 10.32 2.96 -16.30
C GLU A 43 11.49 2.09 -16.76
N ALA A 44 12.47 1.85 -15.90
CA ALA A 44 13.62 1.00 -16.21
C ALA A 44 13.18 -0.43 -16.62
N TYR A 45 12.20 -0.99 -15.91
CA TYR A 45 11.64 -2.31 -16.19
C TYR A 45 10.97 -2.34 -17.58
N PHE A 46 10.03 -1.44 -17.88
CA PHE A 46 9.33 -1.42 -19.17
C PHE A 46 10.26 -1.09 -20.34
N ILE A 47 11.25 -0.21 -20.15
CA ILE A 47 12.27 0.08 -21.17
C ILE A 47 13.09 -1.17 -21.47
N SER A 48 13.48 -1.94 -20.45
CA SER A 48 14.23 -3.18 -20.64
C SER A 48 13.44 -4.23 -21.42
N LEU A 49 12.13 -4.34 -21.15
CA LEU A 49 11.24 -5.25 -21.86
C LEU A 49 10.96 -4.83 -23.30
N LEU A 50 10.79 -3.52 -23.55
CA LEU A 50 10.57 -3.01 -24.91
C LEU A 50 11.81 -3.19 -25.78
N LYS A 51 13.01 -3.08 -25.18
CA LYS A 51 14.28 -3.42 -25.85
C LYS A 51 14.36 -4.91 -26.19
N SER A 52 14.02 -5.80 -25.25
CA SER A 52 14.08 -7.25 -25.51
C SER A 52 13.03 -7.72 -26.52
N ALA A 53 11.88 -7.06 -26.58
CA ALA A 53 10.83 -7.33 -27.56
C ALA A 53 11.06 -6.69 -28.94
N ASN A 54 12.19 -6.00 -29.16
CA ASN A 54 12.50 -5.27 -30.40
C ASN A 54 11.36 -4.34 -30.86
N ALA A 55 10.85 -3.52 -29.94
CA ALA A 55 9.79 -2.56 -30.26
C ALA A 55 10.23 -1.58 -31.38
N PRO A 56 9.32 -1.17 -32.28
CA PRO A 56 9.66 -0.33 -33.45
C PRO A 56 10.26 1.03 -33.06
N CYS A 57 9.79 1.59 -31.95
CA CYS A 57 10.30 2.83 -31.38
C CYS A 57 10.65 2.60 -29.91
N LEU A 58 11.89 2.95 -29.53
CA LEU A 58 12.30 2.85 -28.13
C LEU A 58 11.61 3.94 -27.30
N PRO A 59 11.09 3.59 -26.12
CA PRO A 59 10.48 4.56 -25.23
C PRO A 59 11.49 5.60 -24.74
N LYS A 60 10.99 6.82 -24.49
CA LYS A 60 11.78 7.92 -23.93
C LYS A 60 11.28 8.29 -22.53
N VAL A 61 12.20 8.74 -21.69
CA VAL A 61 11.87 9.25 -20.35
C VAL A 61 12.14 10.74 -20.32
N VAL A 62 11.11 11.54 -20.07
CA VAL A 62 11.22 13.00 -20.01
C VAL A 62 11.31 13.43 -18.56
N ASN A 63 12.56 13.65 -18.12
CA ASN A 63 12.90 14.07 -16.77
C ASN A 63 13.34 15.55 -16.73
N ALA A 64 13.67 16.03 -15.52
CA ALA A 64 14.16 17.39 -15.30
C ALA A 64 15.48 17.68 -16.03
N ASP A 65 16.24 16.65 -16.38
CA ASP A 65 17.54 16.75 -17.07
C ASP A 65 17.41 17.20 -18.53
N ILE A 66 16.25 16.98 -19.15
CA ILE A 66 15.98 17.47 -20.51
C ILE A 66 15.64 18.95 -20.43
N SER A 67 16.43 19.76 -21.14
CA SER A 67 16.28 21.21 -21.19
C SER A 67 14.87 21.57 -21.67
N THR A 68 14.31 22.66 -21.15
CA THR A 68 12.97 23.11 -21.53
C THR A 68 12.83 23.43 -23.02
N LYS A 69 13.93 23.76 -23.70
CA LYS A 69 13.95 24.06 -25.14
C LYS A 69 13.88 22.79 -25.99
N ASP A 70 14.45 21.69 -25.51
CA ASP A 70 14.51 20.44 -26.28
C ASP A 70 13.25 19.58 -26.12
N ARG A 71 12.44 19.83 -25.08
CA ARG A 71 11.22 19.03 -24.80
C ARG A 71 10.22 19.03 -25.95
N GLU A 72 10.04 20.16 -26.62
CA GLU A 72 9.13 20.24 -27.77
C GLU A 72 9.58 19.32 -28.91
N ALA A 73 10.89 19.31 -29.20
CA ALA A 73 11.47 18.38 -30.18
C ALA A 73 11.25 16.93 -29.76
N VAL A 74 11.45 16.60 -28.47
CA VAL A 74 11.19 15.24 -27.95
C VAL A 74 9.72 14.83 -28.14
N TYR A 75 8.75 15.72 -27.87
CA TYR A 75 7.34 15.41 -28.12
C TYR A 75 7.03 15.18 -29.60
N LEU A 76 7.67 15.95 -30.50
CA LEU A 76 7.49 15.82 -31.95
C LEU A 76 8.10 14.55 -32.53
N GLU A 77 9.12 13.97 -31.89
CA GLU A 77 9.69 12.69 -32.28
C GLU A 77 8.71 11.52 -32.11
N GLY A 78 7.63 11.70 -31.34
CA GLY A 78 6.60 10.69 -31.11
C GLY A 78 7.08 9.48 -30.31
N GLY A 79 6.37 8.36 -30.46
CA GLY A 79 6.59 7.14 -29.68
C GLY A 79 6.01 7.19 -28.27
N VAL A 80 6.36 6.18 -27.48
CA VAL A 80 5.97 6.08 -26.07
C VAL A 80 6.90 6.94 -25.22
N GLN A 81 6.33 7.85 -24.43
CA GLN A 81 7.08 8.77 -23.58
C GLN A 81 6.58 8.68 -22.14
N PHE A 82 7.50 8.38 -21.22
CA PHE A 82 7.26 8.38 -19.78
C PHE A 82 7.51 9.79 -19.23
N LEU A 83 6.50 10.34 -18.56
CA LEU A 83 6.51 11.72 -18.08
C LEU A 83 6.06 11.78 -16.62
N THR A 84 6.74 12.63 -15.85
CA THR A 84 6.22 13.02 -14.53
C THR A 84 5.05 13.97 -14.67
N SER A 85 4.05 13.84 -13.80
CA SER A 85 2.85 14.69 -13.81
C SER A 85 3.19 16.18 -13.69
N ARG A 86 4.23 16.54 -12.94
CA ARG A 86 4.68 17.94 -12.81
C ARG A 86 5.21 18.51 -14.13
N ILE A 87 6.03 17.74 -14.87
CA ILE A 87 6.60 18.20 -16.14
C ILE A 87 5.49 18.38 -17.17
N LEU A 88 4.65 17.37 -17.34
CA LEU A 88 3.56 17.42 -18.32
C LEU A 88 2.58 18.55 -18.03
N LEU A 89 2.26 18.78 -16.76
CA LEU A 89 1.36 19.88 -16.37
C LEU A 89 1.92 21.24 -16.79
N VAL A 90 3.18 21.52 -16.48
CA VAL A 90 3.81 22.80 -16.84
C VAL A 90 3.90 22.96 -18.35
N ASP A 91 4.26 21.90 -19.07
CA ASP A 91 4.40 21.94 -20.53
C ASP A 91 3.03 22.08 -21.23
N LEU A 92 1.95 21.54 -20.66
CA LEU A 92 0.58 21.80 -21.14
C LEU A 92 0.15 23.25 -20.89
N LEU A 93 0.43 23.80 -19.70
CA LEU A 93 0.08 25.20 -19.37
C LEU A 93 0.85 26.23 -20.21
N THR A 94 2.07 25.88 -20.61
CA THR A 94 2.92 26.73 -21.48
C THR A 94 2.79 26.41 -22.97
N ASP A 95 1.82 25.56 -23.34
CA ASP A 95 1.49 25.16 -24.71
C ASP A 95 2.67 24.57 -25.52
N ARG A 96 3.59 23.89 -24.84
CA ARG A 96 4.75 23.22 -25.47
C ARG A 96 4.42 21.85 -26.02
N VAL A 97 3.44 21.17 -25.42
CA VAL A 97 3.03 19.83 -25.87
C VAL A 97 2.09 19.99 -27.05
N PRO A 98 2.38 19.38 -28.23
CA PRO A 98 1.47 19.39 -29.36
C PRO A 98 0.27 18.46 -29.09
N VAL A 99 -0.70 18.92 -28.29
CA VAL A 99 -1.81 18.09 -27.76
C VAL A 99 -2.61 17.41 -28.87
N LYS A 100 -2.73 18.06 -30.03
CA LYS A 100 -3.41 17.51 -31.21
C LYS A 100 -2.77 16.19 -31.71
N ASN A 101 -1.45 16.05 -31.54
CA ASN A 101 -0.67 14.91 -32.02
C ASN A 101 -0.61 13.74 -31.02
N ILE A 102 -1.05 13.94 -29.78
CA ILE A 102 -1.07 12.87 -28.76
C ILE A 102 -2.07 11.79 -29.17
N ALA A 103 -1.61 10.59 -29.50
CA ALA A 103 -2.45 9.45 -29.82
C ALA A 103 -3.36 9.09 -28.62
N GLY A 104 -2.79 8.96 -27.43
CA GLY A 104 -3.53 8.74 -26.20
C GLY A 104 -2.67 8.87 -24.94
N ILE A 105 -3.33 8.81 -23.79
CA ILE A 105 -2.67 8.86 -22.47
C ILE A 105 -2.91 7.53 -21.74
N LEU A 106 -1.81 6.92 -21.29
CA LEU A 106 -1.82 5.71 -20.47
C LEU A 106 -1.51 6.09 -19.02
N VAL A 107 -2.44 5.82 -18.11
CA VAL A 107 -2.29 6.10 -16.68
C VAL A 107 -1.99 4.81 -15.94
N TYR A 108 -0.76 4.68 -15.44
CA TYR A 108 -0.36 3.57 -14.57
C TYR A 108 -0.81 3.84 -13.13
N ARG A 109 -1.02 2.79 -12.32
CA ARG A 109 -1.48 2.91 -10.90
C ARG A 109 -2.61 3.94 -10.71
N ALA A 110 -3.67 3.81 -11.52
CA ALA A 110 -4.73 4.82 -11.64
C ALA A 110 -5.44 5.17 -10.33
N HIS A 111 -5.41 4.29 -9.32
CA HIS A 111 -5.95 4.55 -7.98
C HIS A 111 -5.35 5.78 -7.29
N GLN A 112 -4.11 6.17 -7.62
CA GLN A 112 -3.45 7.32 -7.01
C GLN A 112 -4.11 8.66 -7.37
N ILE A 113 -4.93 8.70 -8.42
CA ILE A 113 -5.72 9.89 -8.79
C ILE A 113 -6.75 10.28 -7.71
N LEU A 114 -7.05 9.40 -6.76
CA LEU A 114 -7.87 9.74 -5.60
C LEU A 114 -7.14 10.68 -4.63
N ASN A 115 -5.81 10.54 -4.56
CA ASN A 115 -4.95 11.26 -3.62
C ASN A 115 -4.24 12.45 -4.26
N SER A 116 -4.10 12.47 -5.59
CA SER A 116 -3.46 13.55 -6.35
C SER A 116 -4.43 14.27 -7.28
N PHE A 117 -4.23 15.57 -7.47
CA PHE A 117 -5.00 16.40 -8.40
C PHE A 117 -4.30 16.57 -9.76
N GLN A 118 -2.98 16.37 -9.83
CA GLN A 118 -2.19 16.73 -11.02
C GLN A 118 -2.64 15.97 -12.26
N GLU A 119 -2.82 14.66 -12.15
CA GLU A 119 -3.24 13.78 -13.24
C GLU A 119 -4.66 14.14 -13.71
N SER A 120 -5.58 14.39 -12.78
CA SER A 120 -6.95 14.79 -13.14
C SER A 120 -6.99 16.13 -13.87
N PHE A 121 -6.13 17.06 -13.46
CA PHE A 121 -6.03 18.37 -14.12
C PHE A 121 -5.35 18.29 -15.49
N ILE A 122 -4.30 17.47 -15.63
CA ILE A 122 -3.71 17.13 -16.94
C ILE A 122 -4.78 16.58 -17.88
N LEU A 123 -5.56 15.60 -17.42
CA LEU A 123 -6.58 14.95 -18.24
C LEU A 123 -7.70 15.92 -18.61
N ARG A 124 -8.06 16.85 -17.71
CA ARG A 124 -8.99 17.94 -18.03
C ARG A 124 -8.46 18.82 -19.17
N LEU A 125 -7.22 19.31 -19.06
CA LEU A 125 -6.60 20.14 -20.11
C LEU A 125 -6.48 19.38 -21.43
N TYR A 126 -6.15 18.09 -21.36
CA TYR A 126 -6.11 17.20 -22.53
C TYR A 126 -7.47 17.11 -23.22
N ARG A 127 -8.56 16.88 -22.47
CA ARG A 127 -9.92 16.78 -23.01
C ARG A 127 -10.45 18.10 -23.57
N GLU A 128 -10.12 19.23 -22.94
CA GLU A 128 -10.48 20.57 -23.43
C GLU A 128 -9.86 20.85 -24.80
N ARG A 129 -8.61 20.41 -25.03
CA ARG A 129 -7.89 20.64 -26.30
C ARG A 129 -8.06 19.53 -27.34
N LYS A 130 -8.33 18.28 -26.91
CA LYS A 130 -8.51 17.11 -27.77
C LYS A 130 -9.67 16.22 -27.25
N PRO A 131 -10.92 16.53 -27.60
CA PRO A 131 -12.08 15.78 -27.10
C PRO A 131 -12.13 14.32 -27.59
N GLY A 132 -11.56 14.03 -28.76
CA GLY A 132 -11.52 12.68 -29.35
C GLY A 132 -10.28 11.85 -28.98
N GLY A 133 -9.44 12.32 -28.06
CA GLY A 133 -8.26 11.58 -27.61
C GLY A 133 -8.63 10.52 -26.57
N PHE A 134 -7.98 9.36 -26.57
CA PHE A 134 -8.34 8.27 -25.64
C PHE A 134 -7.46 8.25 -24.38
N VAL A 135 -8.04 7.76 -23.28
CA VAL A 135 -7.35 7.54 -22.00
C VAL A 135 -7.54 6.09 -21.57
N LYS A 136 -6.43 5.37 -21.34
CA LYS A 136 -6.46 4.02 -20.76
C LYS A 136 -5.79 4.03 -19.40
N ALA A 137 -6.48 3.53 -18.40
CA ALA A 137 -6.02 3.54 -17.02
C ALA A 137 -5.90 2.12 -16.49
N PHE A 138 -4.90 1.88 -15.63
CA PHE A 138 -4.60 0.54 -15.12
C PHE A 138 -4.41 0.57 -13.61
N THR A 139 -5.03 -0.37 -12.90
CA THR A 139 -4.86 -0.55 -11.46
C THR A 139 -5.01 -2.02 -11.07
N ASP A 140 -4.22 -2.47 -10.12
CA ASP A 140 -4.19 -3.82 -9.54
C ASP A 140 -4.57 -3.81 -8.05
N LEU A 141 -5.00 -2.64 -7.56
CA LEU A 141 -5.39 -2.41 -6.18
C LEU A 141 -6.90 -2.14 -6.09
N PRO A 142 -7.77 -3.16 -6.27
CA PRO A 142 -9.23 -2.98 -6.28
C PRO A 142 -9.76 -2.45 -4.94
N THR A 143 -9.09 -2.75 -3.83
CA THR A 143 -9.44 -2.26 -2.48
C THR A 143 -9.38 -0.73 -2.36
N SER A 144 -8.59 -0.05 -3.19
CA SER A 144 -8.52 1.42 -3.18
C SER A 144 -9.75 2.10 -3.81
N VAL A 145 -10.51 1.36 -4.63
CA VAL A 145 -11.67 1.87 -5.37
C VAL A 145 -12.98 1.20 -4.94
N SER A 146 -12.93 0.29 -3.96
CA SER A 146 -14.09 -0.50 -3.51
C SER A 146 -15.03 0.25 -2.58
N ALA A 147 -14.57 1.32 -1.90
CA ALA A 147 -15.43 2.10 -1.03
C ALA A 147 -16.51 2.86 -1.83
N LEU A 148 -17.68 3.04 -1.21
CA LEU A 148 -18.84 3.66 -1.86
C LEU A 148 -18.49 5.00 -2.49
N GLY A 149 -18.78 5.14 -3.79
CA GLY A 149 -18.52 6.36 -4.56
C GLY A 149 -17.07 6.58 -5.00
N GLN A 150 -16.08 5.80 -4.52
CA GLN A 150 -14.69 5.96 -4.95
C GLN A 150 -14.48 5.61 -6.43
N LEU A 151 -15.10 4.52 -6.90
CA LEU A 151 -15.04 4.16 -8.31
C LEU A 151 -15.59 5.29 -9.20
N GLN A 152 -16.74 5.88 -8.85
CA GLN A 152 -17.31 7.01 -9.57
C GLN A 152 -16.32 8.20 -9.61
N ARG A 153 -15.73 8.54 -8.46
CA ARG A 153 -14.71 9.61 -8.39
C ARG A 153 -13.50 9.34 -9.26
N VAL A 154 -13.04 8.09 -9.36
CA VAL A 154 -11.93 7.72 -10.25
C VAL A 154 -12.33 7.91 -11.72
N ILE A 155 -13.51 7.42 -12.11
CA ILE A 155 -14.03 7.55 -13.48
C ILE A 155 -14.14 9.03 -13.87
N ASP A 156 -14.74 9.85 -13.00
CA ASP A 156 -14.93 11.29 -13.23
C ASP A 156 -13.59 12.01 -13.35
N ARG A 157 -12.62 11.70 -12.47
CA ARG A 157 -11.29 12.33 -12.48
C ARG A 157 -10.44 11.92 -13.67
N LEU A 158 -10.63 10.70 -14.19
CA LEU A 158 -9.95 10.19 -15.38
C LEU A 158 -10.64 10.60 -16.68
N TYR A 159 -11.86 11.13 -16.63
CA TYR A 159 -12.69 11.41 -17.81
C TYR A 159 -12.86 10.17 -18.69
N ILE A 160 -13.17 9.02 -18.07
CA ILE A 160 -13.34 7.73 -18.74
C ILE A 160 -14.83 7.34 -18.73
N LYS A 161 -15.26 6.51 -19.69
CA LYS A 161 -16.65 6.06 -19.80
C LYS A 161 -16.86 4.57 -19.49
N SER A 162 -15.82 3.75 -19.64
CA SER A 162 -15.93 2.31 -19.46
C SER A 162 -15.00 1.78 -18.35
N VAL A 163 -15.49 0.76 -17.65
CA VAL A 163 -14.75 0.07 -16.58
C VAL A 163 -14.68 -1.40 -16.93
N ARG A 164 -13.48 -1.97 -16.94
CA ARG A 164 -13.26 -3.40 -17.11
C ARG A 164 -12.71 -3.99 -15.82
N LEU A 165 -13.53 -4.82 -15.17
CA LEU A 165 -13.14 -5.58 -13.98
C LEU A 165 -12.53 -6.93 -14.40
N LEU A 166 -11.41 -7.30 -13.80
CA LEU A 166 -10.71 -8.57 -14.04
C LEU A 166 -10.42 -9.27 -12.70
N PRO A 167 -11.45 -9.85 -12.05
CA PRO A 167 -11.30 -10.59 -10.80
C PRO A 167 -10.68 -11.99 -11.02
N ARG A 168 -10.16 -12.62 -9.96
CA ARG A 168 -9.59 -13.99 -10.05
C ARG A 168 -10.62 -15.08 -10.32
N PHE A 169 -11.89 -14.83 -10.00
CA PHE A 169 -12.98 -15.77 -10.24
C PHE A 169 -13.61 -15.62 -11.63
N ASP A 170 -13.14 -14.68 -12.44
CA ASP A 170 -13.54 -14.56 -13.84
C ASP A 170 -13.25 -15.89 -14.57
N ALA A 171 -14.16 -16.31 -15.45
CA ALA A 171 -14.10 -17.62 -16.09
C ALA A 171 -12.80 -17.81 -16.90
N ASP A 172 -12.35 -16.77 -17.61
CA ASP A 172 -11.15 -16.83 -18.45
C ASP A 172 -9.88 -16.89 -17.60
N VAL A 173 -9.87 -16.12 -16.51
CA VAL A 173 -8.75 -16.09 -15.54
C VAL A 173 -8.65 -17.44 -14.84
N LYS A 174 -9.77 -17.96 -14.34
CA LYS A 174 -9.84 -19.25 -13.65
C LYS A 174 -9.37 -20.38 -14.56
N HIS A 175 -9.90 -20.46 -15.78
CA HIS A 175 -9.46 -21.45 -16.77
C HIS A 175 -7.94 -21.38 -17.01
N THR A 176 -7.37 -20.18 -17.11
CA THR A 176 -5.93 -20.01 -17.36
C THR A 176 -5.08 -20.48 -16.18
N LEU A 177 -5.47 -20.13 -14.95
CA LEU A 177 -4.73 -20.50 -13.74
C LEU A 177 -4.84 -21.99 -13.38
N GLU A 178 -5.97 -22.62 -13.68
CA GLU A 178 -6.20 -24.06 -13.40
C GLU A 178 -5.38 -24.99 -14.31
N LYS A 179 -4.77 -24.50 -15.40
CA LYS A 179 -3.90 -25.29 -16.28
C LYS A 179 -2.64 -25.79 -15.57
N THR A 180 -2.11 -25.02 -14.63
CA THR A 180 -0.86 -25.32 -13.93
C THR A 180 -0.95 -24.85 -12.46
N PRO A 181 -1.70 -25.57 -11.61
CA PRO A 181 -1.81 -25.21 -10.20
C PRO A 181 -0.48 -25.47 -9.48
N PRO A 182 -0.05 -24.57 -8.57
CA PRO A 182 1.12 -24.83 -7.73
C PRO A 182 0.83 -25.95 -6.74
N ALA A 183 1.83 -26.79 -6.44
CA ALA A 183 1.73 -27.78 -5.38
C ALA A 183 1.69 -27.07 -4.01
N LEU A 184 0.60 -27.22 -3.27
CA LEU A 184 0.40 -26.62 -1.94
C LEU A 184 0.46 -27.71 -0.88
N SER A 185 1.37 -27.56 0.08
CA SER A 185 1.44 -28.38 1.29
C SER A 185 1.14 -27.51 2.51
N GLU A 186 0.06 -27.80 3.21
CA GLU A 186 -0.31 -27.11 4.45
C GLU A 186 0.34 -27.81 5.66
N LEU A 187 1.08 -27.04 6.46
CA LEU A 187 1.69 -27.52 7.70
C LEU A 187 1.04 -26.78 8.87
N ILE A 188 0.31 -27.53 9.69
CA ILE A 188 -0.31 -26.99 10.89
C ILE A 188 0.65 -27.21 12.05
N VAL A 189 1.12 -26.13 12.66
CA VAL A 189 2.04 -26.16 13.79
C VAL A 189 1.30 -25.69 15.04
N ASP A 190 1.24 -26.55 16.05
CA ASP A 190 0.62 -26.20 17.33
C ASP A 190 1.51 -25.26 18.14
N LEU A 191 0.98 -24.10 18.52
CA LEU A 191 1.67 -23.18 19.42
C LEU A 191 1.79 -23.78 20.83
N PRO A 192 2.99 -23.75 21.45
CA PRO A 192 3.16 -24.12 22.85
C PRO A 192 2.22 -23.32 23.78
N PRO A 193 1.71 -23.91 24.88
CA PRO A 193 0.73 -23.26 25.75
C PRO A 193 1.17 -21.89 26.28
N VAL A 194 2.45 -21.74 26.62
CA VAL A 194 3.01 -20.46 27.13
C VAL A 194 2.99 -19.39 26.03
N LEU A 195 3.42 -19.74 24.81
CA LEU A 195 3.42 -18.82 23.67
C LEU A 195 1.99 -18.40 23.29
N ARG A 196 1.04 -19.35 23.35
CA ARG A 196 -0.38 -19.07 23.14
C ARG A 196 -0.94 -18.09 24.18
N ARG A 197 -0.52 -18.18 25.45
CA ARG A 197 -0.93 -17.22 26.49
C ARG A 197 -0.36 -15.83 26.24
N VAL A 198 0.93 -15.73 25.89
CA VAL A 198 1.57 -14.45 25.52
C VAL A 198 0.80 -13.77 24.39
N HIS A 199 0.54 -14.50 23.31
CA HIS A 199 -0.25 -14.00 22.16
C HIS A 199 -1.64 -13.54 22.58
N THR A 200 -2.39 -14.40 23.28
CA THR A 200 -3.76 -14.09 23.74
C THR A 200 -3.78 -12.84 24.62
N THR A 201 -2.77 -12.68 25.47
CA THR A 201 -2.66 -11.53 26.39
C THR A 201 -2.40 -10.23 25.63
N PHE A 202 -1.51 -10.21 24.63
CA PHE A 202 -1.32 -9.04 23.76
C PHE A 202 -2.61 -8.68 23.01
N VAL A 203 -3.28 -9.68 22.45
CA VAL A 203 -4.56 -9.51 21.75
C VAL A 203 -5.61 -8.91 22.67
N GLU A 204 -5.71 -9.37 23.93
CA GLU A 204 -6.64 -8.83 24.92
C GLU A 204 -6.33 -7.38 25.30
N LEU A 205 -5.06 -7.04 25.53
CA LEU A 205 -4.64 -5.67 25.82
C LEU A 205 -5.00 -4.73 24.66
N LEU A 206 -4.71 -5.13 23.41
CA LEU A 206 -5.09 -4.38 22.22
C LEU A 206 -6.61 -4.18 22.14
N LYS A 207 -7.40 -5.23 22.38
CA LYS A 207 -8.88 -5.15 22.40
C LYS A 207 -9.40 -4.20 23.48
N VAL A 208 -8.77 -4.15 24.66
CA VAL A 208 -9.13 -3.20 25.72
C VAL A 208 -8.84 -1.77 25.26
N CYS A 209 -7.63 -1.50 24.77
CA CYS A 209 -7.25 -0.16 24.29
C CYS A 209 -8.12 0.32 23.12
N ILE A 210 -8.47 -0.55 22.17
CA ILE A 210 -9.38 -0.21 21.05
C ILE A 210 -10.77 0.14 21.57
N ARG A 211 -11.32 -0.64 22.52
CA ARG A 211 -12.64 -0.35 23.10
C ARG A 211 -12.64 0.98 23.85
N GLU A 212 -11.59 1.24 24.63
CA GLU A 212 -11.45 2.49 25.36
C GLU A 212 -11.31 3.69 24.41
N LEU A 213 -10.54 3.55 23.33
CA LEU A 213 -10.39 4.59 22.32
C LEU A 213 -11.73 4.90 21.62
N LYS A 214 -12.51 3.86 21.28
CA LYS A 214 -13.87 4.02 20.72
C LYS A 214 -14.80 4.74 21.71
N GLN A 215 -14.77 4.35 22.98
CA GLN A 215 -15.60 4.97 24.02
C GLN A 215 -15.27 6.46 24.23
N CYS A 216 -13.99 6.83 24.15
CA CYS A 216 -13.56 8.22 24.33
C CYS A 216 -13.76 9.10 23.08
N SER A 217 -13.89 8.48 21.90
CA SER A 217 -13.93 9.20 20.62
C SER A 217 -15.33 9.33 20.03
N THR A 218 -16.26 8.46 20.44
CA THR A 218 -17.63 8.47 19.94
C THR A 218 -18.62 8.02 21.02
N ALA A 219 -19.44 8.95 21.51
CA ALA A 219 -20.82 8.63 21.85
C ALA A 219 -21.53 8.37 20.51
N GLU A 220 -21.68 7.09 20.17
CA GLU A 220 -22.58 6.50 19.17
C GLU A 220 -22.95 7.35 17.93
N LYS A 221 -22.32 7.05 16.78
CA LYS A 221 -22.94 6.88 15.44
C LYS A 221 -21.93 7.10 14.33
N GLN A 222 -21.29 6.02 13.91
CA GLN A 222 -21.08 5.76 12.49
C GLN A 222 -20.93 4.24 12.34
N ALA A 223 -21.85 3.67 11.56
CA ALA A 223 -21.99 2.25 11.31
C ALA A 223 -20.65 1.65 10.87
N GLY A 224 -20.29 0.53 11.51
CA GLY A 224 -19.01 -0.14 11.32
C GLY A 224 -18.76 -0.50 9.86
N SER A 225 -17.60 -0.07 9.37
CA SER A 225 -16.98 -0.69 8.20
C SER A 225 -16.58 -2.13 8.59
N GLU A 226 -16.56 -3.06 7.64
CA GLU A 226 -16.06 -4.44 7.87
C GLU A 226 -14.63 -4.45 8.45
N GLU A 227 -13.84 -3.39 8.20
CA GLU A 227 -12.50 -3.17 8.77
C GLU A 227 -12.49 -2.97 10.30
N ASP A 228 -13.64 -2.68 10.94
CA ASP A 228 -13.74 -2.47 12.39
C ASP A 228 -14.06 -3.75 13.18
N THR A 229 -14.06 -4.91 12.52
CA THR A 229 -14.12 -6.19 13.23
C THR A 229 -12.95 -6.28 14.20
N ILE A 230 -13.25 -6.57 15.47
CA ILE A 230 -12.28 -6.53 16.59
C ILE A 230 -11.05 -7.39 16.30
N GLN A 231 -11.20 -8.47 15.52
CA GLN A 231 -10.10 -9.36 15.14
C GLN A 231 -9.10 -8.72 14.17
N VAL A 232 -9.57 -7.93 13.19
CA VAL A 232 -8.71 -7.25 12.22
C VAL A 232 -8.01 -6.05 12.86
N ALA A 233 -8.70 -5.36 13.76
CA ALA A 233 -8.22 -4.18 14.48
C ALA A 233 -6.98 -4.45 15.37
N VAL A 234 -6.74 -5.70 15.75
CA VAL A 234 -5.54 -6.13 16.49
C VAL A 234 -4.30 -5.89 15.64
N TYR A 235 -4.33 -6.29 14.37
CA TYR A 235 -3.14 -6.28 13.51
C TYR A 235 -2.98 -5.00 12.69
N ARG A 236 -4.04 -4.18 12.55
CA ARG A 236 -4.01 -2.96 11.74
C ARG A 236 -4.73 -1.80 12.41
N PRO A 237 -4.29 -0.54 12.18
CA PRO A 237 -5.00 0.64 12.65
C PRO A 237 -6.43 0.69 12.09
N THR A 238 -7.39 0.91 12.97
CA THR A 238 -8.81 1.07 12.64
C THR A 238 -9.09 2.36 11.86
N LEU A 239 -10.28 2.47 11.26
CA LEU A 239 -10.68 3.70 10.57
C LEU A 239 -10.68 4.89 11.54
N LEU A 240 -11.11 4.67 12.78
CA LEU A 240 -11.11 5.68 13.84
C LEU A 240 -9.69 6.17 14.15
N GLU A 241 -8.72 5.27 14.26
CA GLU A 241 -7.31 5.65 14.45
C GLU A 241 -6.78 6.49 13.28
N ARG A 242 -7.13 6.14 12.04
CA ARG A 242 -6.74 6.92 10.85
C ARG A 242 -7.38 8.31 10.82
N GLN A 243 -8.64 8.43 11.23
CA GLN A 243 -9.30 9.74 11.31
C GLN A 243 -8.71 10.61 12.41
N LEU A 244 -8.41 10.03 13.58
CA LEU A 244 -7.77 10.72 14.68
C LEU A 244 -6.33 11.13 14.32
N SER A 245 -5.57 10.31 13.59
CA SER A 245 -4.22 10.66 13.15
C SER A 245 -4.20 11.84 12.16
N GLN A 246 -5.22 11.98 11.31
CA GLN A 246 -5.40 13.16 10.44
C GLN A 246 -5.73 14.43 11.23
N ARG A 247 -6.29 14.29 12.44
CA ARG A 247 -6.66 15.41 13.33
C ARG A 247 -5.80 15.44 14.59
N ARG A 248 -4.52 15.07 14.49
CA ARG A 248 -3.60 14.90 15.63
C ARG A 248 -3.54 16.11 16.57
N SER A 249 -3.69 17.32 16.04
CA SER A 249 -3.66 18.57 16.82
C SER A 249 -4.86 18.78 17.74
N PHE A 250 -5.95 18.05 17.55
CA PHE A 250 -7.21 18.19 18.30
C PHE A 250 -7.48 17.00 19.24
N LEU A 251 -6.51 16.10 19.40
CA LEU A 251 -6.67 14.92 20.25
C LEU A 251 -6.61 15.30 21.73
N THR A 252 -7.49 14.71 22.53
CA THR A 252 -7.34 14.75 23.99
C THR A 252 -6.08 13.99 24.41
N ASP A 253 -5.49 14.33 25.56
CA ASP A 253 -4.34 13.61 26.11
C ASP A 253 -4.61 12.11 26.28
N LYS A 254 -5.86 11.75 26.59
CA LYS A 254 -6.29 10.35 26.68
C LYS A 254 -6.25 9.66 25.32
N GLN A 255 -6.78 10.28 24.26
CA GLN A 255 -6.74 9.71 22.90
C GLN A 255 -5.31 9.61 22.36
N SER A 256 -4.48 10.63 22.58
CA SER A 256 -3.08 10.64 22.15
C SER A 256 -2.27 9.49 22.81
N ARG A 257 -2.49 9.25 24.10
CA ARG A 257 -1.89 8.12 24.83
C ARG A 257 -2.36 6.77 24.29
N LEU A 258 -3.67 6.57 24.14
CA LEU A 258 -4.22 5.32 23.60
C LEU A 258 -3.72 5.02 22.17
N MET A 259 -3.59 6.04 21.32
CA MET A 259 -3.01 5.89 19.97
C MET A 259 -1.54 5.42 20.01
N SER A 260 -0.78 5.94 20.97
CA SER A 260 0.62 5.57 21.19
C SER A 260 0.73 4.14 21.74
N ASP A 261 -0.08 3.80 22.74
CA ASP A 261 -0.16 2.45 23.32
C ASP A 261 -0.54 1.40 22.28
N LEU A 262 -1.54 1.69 21.43
CA LEU A 262 -1.96 0.80 20.36
C LEU A 262 -0.85 0.58 19.33
N THR A 263 -0.03 1.59 19.06
CA THR A 263 1.12 1.45 18.15
C THR A 263 2.19 0.56 18.78
N LEU A 264 2.51 0.80 20.05
CA LEU A 264 3.51 0.05 20.81
C LEU A 264 3.11 -1.42 21.03
N LEU A 265 1.86 -1.67 21.42
CA LEU A 265 1.35 -3.02 21.62
C LEU A 265 1.32 -3.84 20.32
N ARG A 266 1.00 -3.21 19.18
CA ARG A 266 1.08 -3.88 17.88
C ARG A 266 2.52 -4.20 17.48
N GLU A 267 3.45 -3.29 17.75
CA GLU A 267 4.87 -3.54 17.53
C GLU A 267 5.36 -4.71 18.40
N LEU A 268 5.01 -4.74 19.69
CA LEU A 268 5.38 -5.85 20.59
C LEU A 268 4.73 -7.18 20.19
N LEU A 269 3.47 -7.18 19.76
CA LEU A 269 2.81 -8.38 19.24
C LEU A 269 3.54 -8.90 18.00
N GLN A 270 3.84 -8.02 17.03
CA GLN A 270 4.58 -8.40 15.84
C GLN A 270 5.97 -8.93 16.19
N MET A 271 6.70 -8.27 17.10
CA MET A 271 7.98 -8.76 17.60
C MET A 271 7.85 -10.14 18.27
N SER A 272 6.75 -10.42 18.98
CA SER A 272 6.53 -11.73 19.60
C SER A 272 6.24 -12.86 18.61
N GLU A 273 5.77 -12.52 17.41
CA GLU A 273 5.51 -13.47 16.32
C GLU A 273 6.77 -13.67 15.45
N ASP A 274 7.54 -12.61 15.23
CA ASP A 274 8.67 -12.60 14.29
C ASP A 274 10.05 -12.87 14.94
N MET A 275 10.21 -12.62 16.25
CA MET A 275 11.51 -12.62 16.95
C MET A 275 11.57 -13.56 18.15
N ASP A 276 12.78 -13.78 18.67
CA ASP A 276 13.00 -14.60 19.87
C ASP A 276 12.44 -13.94 21.15
N PRO A 277 12.05 -14.74 22.16
CA PRO A 277 11.51 -14.21 23.42
C PRO A 277 12.45 -13.26 24.18
N ALA A 278 13.77 -13.43 24.05
CA ALA A 278 14.74 -12.59 24.76
C ALA A 278 14.77 -11.17 24.19
N THR A 279 14.64 -11.04 22.86
CA THR A 279 14.48 -9.75 22.18
C THR A 279 13.20 -9.03 22.63
N VAL A 280 12.08 -9.76 22.74
CA VAL A 280 10.82 -9.19 23.24
C VAL A 280 10.96 -8.72 24.69
N LEU A 281 11.56 -9.54 25.56
CA LEU A 281 11.81 -9.19 26.96
C LEU A 281 12.71 -7.96 27.09
N SER A 282 13.77 -7.90 26.29
CA SER A 282 14.69 -6.75 26.26
C SER A 282 13.96 -5.47 25.86
N ARG A 283 13.09 -5.54 24.84
CA ARG A 283 12.28 -4.40 24.43
C ARG A 283 11.29 -3.95 25.51
N ILE A 284 10.60 -4.89 26.17
CA ILE A 284 9.70 -4.58 27.27
C ILE A 284 10.46 -3.91 28.43
N ASN A 285 11.65 -4.41 28.76
CA ASN A 285 12.50 -3.82 29.80
C ASN A 285 13.00 -2.44 29.42
N ALA A 286 13.35 -2.19 28.15
CA ALA A 286 13.73 -0.87 27.66
C ALA A 286 12.58 0.14 27.84
N ILE A 287 11.35 -0.24 27.47
CA ILE A 287 10.14 0.58 27.67
C ILE A 287 9.91 0.86 29.16
N ARG A 288 10.16 -0.12 30.04
CA ARG A 288 10.00 0.04 31.50
C ARG A 288 11.04 0.97 32.12
N ASN A 289 12.27 0.95 31.60
CA ASN A 289 13.38 1.74 32.14
C ASN A 289 13.40 3.18 31.62
N ASP A 290 12.75 3.44 30.48
CA ASP A 290 12.59 4.77 29.93
C ASP A 290 11.48 5.52 30.67
N LYS A 291 11.87 6.50 31.51
CA LYS A 291 10.93 7.29 32.33
C LYS A 291 9.95 8.11 31.48
N GLU A 292 10.38 8.64 30.33
CA GLU A 292 9.50 9.44 29.48
C GLU A 292 8.46 8.57 28.79
N VAL A 293 8.88 7.41 28.28
CA VAL A 293 7.97 6.45 27.67
C VAL A 293 7.07 5.84 28.72
N PHE A 294 7.55 5.58 29.93
CA PHE A 294 6.76 5.03 31.03
C PHE A 294 5.69 6.01 31.54
N GLU A 295 6.01 7.30 31.65
CA GLU A 295 5.05 8.34 32.04
C GLU A 295 4.01 8.61 30.94
N ARG A 296 4.39 8.43 29.67
CA ARG A 296 3.50 8.56 28.51
C ARG A 296 2.67 7.31 28.22
N SER A 297 3.20 6.13 28.53
CA SER A 297 2.54 4.84 28.34
C SER A 297 1.34 4.73 29.28
N GLY A 298 0.25 4.20 28.77
CA GLY A 298 -0.99 4.08 29.52
C GLY A 298 -0.88 3.14 30.72
N THR A 299 -1.94 3.13 31.51
CA THR A 299 -2.14 2.28 32.70
C THR A 299 -2.00 0.77 32.41
N TRP A 300 -1.96 0.36 31.14
CA TRP A 300 -1.83 -1.04 30.74
C TRP A 300 -0.50 -1.67 31.20
N MET A 301 0.63 -0.95 31.18
CA MET A 301 1.92 -1.44 31.69
C MET A 301 1.91 -1.67 33.20
N MET A 302 1.04 -0.95 33.94
CA MET A 302 0.84 -1.11 35.39
C MET A 302 -0.20 -2.19 35.71
N SER A 303 -0.84 -2.77 34.71
CA SER A 303 -1.90 -3.76 34.93
C SER A 303 -1.32 -5.11 35.36
N ARG A 304 -2.10 -5.85 36.14
CA ARG A 304 -1.77 -7.25 36.50
C ARG A 304 -1.61 -8.14 35.28
N VAL A 305 -2.31 -7.81 34.19
CA VAL A 305 -2.25 -8.51 32.90
C VAL A 305 -0.86 -8.34 32.27
N ALA A 306 -0.29 -7.13 32.30
CA ALA A 306 1.08 -6.89 31.84
C ALA A 306 2.12 -7.60 32.71
N THR A 307 1.92 -7.68 34.03
CA THR A 307 2.81 -8.46 34.91
C THR A 307 2.80 -9.95 34.56
N SER A 308 1.61 -10.53 34.29
CA SER A 308 1.48 -11.92 33.85
C SER A 308 2.13 -12.16 32.49
N LEU A 309 1.95 -11.22 31.55
CA LEU A 309 2.59 -11.26 30.24
C LEU A 309 4.12 -11.32 30.37
N ILE A 310 4.71 -10.44 31.18
CA ILE A 310 6.16 -10.40 31.41
C ILE A 310 6.63 -11.72 32.02
N ALA A 311 5.93 -12.26 33.01
CA ALA A 311 6.28 -13.55 33.62
C ALA A 311 6.21 -14.72 32.62
N ASP A 312 5.23 -14.74 31.73
CA ASP A 312 5.14 -15.74 30.66
C ASP A 312 6.29 -15.60 29.65
N VAL A 313 6.68 -14.37 29.27
CA VAL A 313 7.84 -14.11 28.40
C VAL A 313 9.15 -14.51 29.09
N GLU A 314 9.34 -14.19 30.37
CA GLU A 314 10.49 -14.62 31.17
C GLU A 314 10.60 -16.15 31.25
N THR A 315 9.45 -16.84 31.34
CA THR A 315 9.38 -18.29 31.32
C THR A 315 9.87 -18.85 29.97
N LEU A 316 9.49 -18.22 28.85
CA LEU A 316 10.00 -18.58 27.52
C LEU A 316 11.51 -18.35 27.38
N CYS A 317 12.05 -17.31 28.02
CA CYS A 317 13.49 -17.04 28.08
C CYS A 317 14.27 -18.00 28.99
N GLY A 318 13.60 -18.90 29.72
CA GLY A 318 14.25 -19.86 30.61
C GLY A 318 14.60 -19.31 32.00
N TYR A 319 14.12 -18.13 32.41
CA TYR A 319 14.41 -17.55 33.73
C TYR A 319 13.93 -18.41 34.93
N GLY A 320 13.07 -19.40 34.70
CA GLY A 320 12.65 -20.40 35.69
C GLY A 320 13.42 -21.74 35.65
N ALA A 321 14.05 -22.11 34.54
CA ALA A 321 14.71 -23.40 34.35
C ALA A 321 16.14 -23.45 34.93
N PHE A 322 16.77 -22.28 35.12
CA PHE A 322 18.16 -22.16 35.55
C PHE A 322 18.36 -21.79 37.03
N LYS A 323 17.31 -21.72 37.87
CA LYS A 323 17.47 -21.48 39.32
C LYS A 323 18.26 -22.59 40.04
N SER A 324 18.42 -23.76 39.44
CA SER A 324 19.06 -24.93 40.06
C SER A 324 20.20 -25.57 39.25
N ARG A 325 20.74 -24.90 38.23
CA ARG A 325 21.95 -25.38 37.54
C ARG A 325 22.94 -24.23 37.34
N PRO A 326 24.21 -24.37 37.75
CA PRO A 326 25.23 -23.40 37.42
C PRO A 326 25.32 -23.31 35.88
N PHE A 327 25.34 -22.09 35.36
CA PHE A 327 25.56 -21.80 33.95
C PHE A 327 26.84 -22.50 33.48
N VAL A 328 26.71 -23.59 32.74
CA VAL A 328 27.77 -24.09 31.87
C VAL A 328 27.38 -23.63 30.47
N CYS A 329 28.12 -22.66 29.98
CA CYS A 329 28.00 -22.12 28.64
C CYS A 329 28.58 -23.13 27.66
N GLU A 330 27.78 -24.09 27.19
CA GLU A 330 28.11 -24.83 25.98
C GLU A 330 27.38 -24.18 24.80
N ILE A 331 28.13 -23.31 24.13
CA ILE A 331 27.85 -22.80 22.80
C ILE A 331 27.89 -24.01 21.86
N PHE A 332 26.74 -24.52 21.46
CA PHE A 332 26.63 -25.32 20.25
C PHE A 332 26.26 -24.40 19.09
N LEU A 333 27.30 -23.98 18.38
CA LEU A 333 27.22 -23.59 16.98
C LEU A 333 26.95 -24.87 16.16
N LEU A 334 25.81 -24.92 15.51
CA LEU A 334 25.61 -25.67 14.25
C LEU A 334 24.86 -24.78 13.28
#